data_AF-A0A2D6TZY1-F1
#
_entry.id   AF-A0A2D6TZY1-F1
#
_cell.length_a   1.000
_cell.length_b   1.000
_cell.length_c   1.000
_cell.angle_alpha   90.00
_cell.angle_beta   90.00
_cell.angle_gamma   90.00
#
_symmetry.space_group_name_H-M   'P 1'
#
loop_
_entity.id
_entity.type
_entity.pdbx_description
1 polymer ?
#
loop_
_entity_poly.entity_id
_entity_poly.type
_entity_poly.pdbx_seq_one_letter_code
_entity_poly.pdbx_strand_id
1 'polypeptide(L)'
;MANKFLDLKRTLKAADLRDKNFYDNMSEEDQKLYSPFLFMKYMASVKGPLWMQEHYVETINECVNKHLWTISKYKKLAWLLTSMCGVEQGQFHPWLGSKKKTGNNDKQKLLTQLYENMKLDDIETLAEINDKKELKELAKDFGQDDKQIKLR
;
A
#
# COMPACT_ATOMS: atom_id res chain seq x y z
N MET A 1 24.18 10.93 13.17
CA MET A 1 23.00 11.81 13.27
C MET A 1 21.77 10.98 13.00
N ALA A 2 20.71 11.09 13.81
CA ALA A 2 19.47 10.36 13.56
C ALA A 2 18.85 10.80 12.22
N ASN A 3 18.33 9.86 11.43
CA ASN A 3 17.63 10.20 10.19
C ASN A 3 16.41 11.06 10.52
N LYS A 4 16.33 12.24 9.89
CA LYS A 4 15.18 13.14 10.00
C LYS A 4 13.97 12.52 9.29
N PHE A 5 12.82 12.53 9.95
CA PHE A 5 11.54 12.12 9.37
C PHE A 5 10.64 13.33 9.18
N LEU A 6 9.81 13.32 8.14
CA LEU A 6 8.81 14.35 7.93
C LEU A 6 7.78 14.31 9.07
N ASP A 7 7.43 15.46 9.62
CA ASP A 7 6.33 15.58 10.59
C ASP A 7 5.00 15.31 9.88
N LEU A 8 4.58 14.04 9.91
CA LEU A 8 3.35 13.58 9.27
C LEU A 8 2.12 14.25 9.87
N LYS A 9 2.06 14.44 11.20
CA LYS A 9 0.88 15.00 11.86
C LYS A 9 0.65 16.45 11.44
N ARG A 10 1.72 17.26 11.44
CA ARG A 10 1.65 18.65 10.98
C ARG A 10 1.29 18.73 9.51
N THR A 11 1.92 17.90 8.68
CA THR A 11 1.72 17.96 7.23
C THR A 11 0.33 17.48 6.82
N LEU A 12 -0.19 16.39 7.39
CA LEU A 12 -1.56 15.93 7.12
C LEU A 12 -2.61 16.96 7.55
N LYS A 13 -2.42 17.59 8.71
CA LYS A 13 -3.29 18.68 9.15
C LYS A 13 -3.27 19.87 8.17
N ALA A 14 -2.11 20.21 7.61
CA ALA A 14 -2.03 21.28 6.61
C ALA A 14 -2.78 20.91 5.31
N ALA A 15 -2.73 19.65 4.88
CA ALA A 15 -3.51 19.17 3.75
C ALA A 15 -5.02 19.23 4.04
N ASP A 16 -5.46 18.80 5.23
CA ASP A 16 -6.86 18.89 5.66
C ASP A 16 -7.37 20.34 5.70
N LEU A 17 -6.53 21.27 6.15
CA LEU A 17 -6.81 22.71 6.19
C LEU A 17 -6.69 23.40 4.82
N ARG A 18 -6.43 22.63 3.76
CA ARG A 18 -6.25 23.14 2.40
C ARG A 18 -5.15 24.19 2.26
N ASP A 19 -4.10 24.11 3.07
CA ASP A 19 -2.97 25.04 2.98
C ASP A 19 -2.14 24.76 1.72
N LYS A 20 -2.49 25.45 0.64
CA LYS A 20 -1.83 25.36 -0.67
C LYS A 20 -0.36 25.80 -0.63
N ASN A 21 -0.01 26.70 0.29
CA ASN A 21 1.33 27.28 0.39
C ASN A 21 2.26 26.46 1.29
N PHE A 22 1.74 25.48 2.03
CA PHE A 22 2.51 24.67 2.98
C PHE A 22 3.76 24.05 2.37
N TYR A 23 3.67 23.48 1.15
CA TYR A 23 4.82 22.87 0.46
C TYR A 23 5.93 23.88 0.17
N ASP A 24 5.59 25.09 -0.29
CA ASP A 24 6.58 26.14 -0.57
C ASP A 24 7.25 26.65 0.72
N ASN A 25 6.52 26.61 1.85
CA ASN A 25 7.00 27.01 3.16
C ASN A 25 7.78 25.92 3.91
N MET A 26 7.86 24.70 3.36
CA MET A 26 8.68 23.63 3.93
C MET A 26 10.17 23.92 3.74
N SER A 27 10.99 23.41 4.67
CA SER A 27 12.44 23.34 4.44
C SER A 27 12.76 22.42 3.25
N GLU A 28 13.89 22.64 2.58
CA GLU A 28 14.31 21.77 1.46
C GLU A 28 14.44 20.30 1.88
N GLU A 29 14.85 20.05 3.13
CA GLU A 29 14.92 18.70 3.70
C GLU A 29 13.53 18.06 3.81
N ASP A 30 12.53 18.82 4.28
CA ASP A 30 11.16 18.32 4.41
C ASP A 30 10.52 18.08 3.03
N GLN A 31 10.79 18.95 2.05
CA GLN A 31 10.36 18.74 0.67
C GLN A 31 10.97 17.46 0.06
N LYS A 32 12.21 17.12 0.41
CA LYS A 32 12.84 15.85 0.00
C LYS A 32 12.13 14.65 0.62
N LEU A 33 11.76 14.75 1.91
CA LEU A 33 11.06 13.70 2.64
C LEU A 33 9.57 13.54 2.25
N TYR A 34 8.95 14.58 1.68
CA TYR A 34 7.58 14.52 1.19
C TYR A 34 7.42 13.49 0.06
N SER A 35 6.46 12.58 0.25
CA SER A 35 6.11 11.51 -0.70
C SER A 35 4.63 11.62 -1.10
N PRO A 36 4.32 12.00 -2.36
CA PRO A 36 2.95 12.05 -2.86
C PRO A 36 2.19 10.73 -2.69
N PHE A 37 2.86 9.60 -2.93
CA PHE A 37 2.27 8.27 -2.77
C PHE A 37 1.86 7.99 -1.32
N LEU A 38 2.72 8.34 -0.36
CA LEU A 38 2.43 8.14 1.06
C LEU A 38 1.24 9.01 1.50
N PHE A 39 1.22 10.27 1.07
CA PHE A 39 0.15 11.21 1.40
C PHE A 39 -1.18 10.83 0.79
N MET A 40 -1.20 10.37 -0.46
CA MET A 40 -2.41 9.82 -1.08
C MET A 40 -3.01 8.69 -0.23
N LYS A 41 -2.17 7.76 0.28
CA LYS A 41 -2.65 6.66 1.13
C LYS A 41 -3.21 7.12 2.46
N TYR A 42 -2.56 8.08 3.11
CA TYR A 42 -3.07 8.64 4.36
C TYR A 42 -4.36 9.41 4.13
N MET A 43 -4.38 10.34 3.17
CA MET A 43 -5.52 11.21 2.93
C MET A 43 -6.76 10.45 2.44
N ALA A 44 -6.60 9.35 1.69
CA ALA A 44 -7.72 8.49 1.31
C ALA A 44 -8.30 7.68 2.50
N SER A 45 -7.69 7.76 3.69
CA SER A 45 -8.01 6.94 4.84
C SER A 45 -8.28 7.83 6.03
N VAL A 46 -9.54 8.20 6.23
CA VAL A 46 -9.96 9.08 7.32
C VAL A 46 -10.89 8.34 8.28
N LYS A 47 -10.78 8.62 9.58
CA LYS A 47 -11.75 8.16 10.58
C LYS A 47 -12.77 9.26 10.84
N GLY A 48 -14.04 8.99 10.57
CA GLY A 48 -15.11 9.98 10.71
C GLY A 48 -16.49 9.46 10.29
N PRO A 49 -17.50 10.33 10.14
CA PRO A 49 -18.79 9.96 9.57
C PRO A 49 -18.66 9.49 8.12
N LEU A 50 -19.64 8.72 7.63
CA LEU A 50 -19.59 8.07 6.31
C LEU A 50 -19.34 9.07 5.17
N TRP A 51 -20.08 10.17 5.12
CA TRP A 51 -19.94 11.20 4.08
C TRP A 51 -18.51 11.75 3.97
N MET A 52 -17.78 11.81 5.09
CA MET A 52 -16.41 12.30 5.11
C MET A 52 -15.46 11.24 4.55
N GLN A 53 -15.65 9.99 4.95
CA GLN A 53 -14.87 8.87 4.40
C GLN A 53 -15.04 8.79 2.87
N GLU A 54 -16.29 8.89 2.40
CA GLU A 54 -16.63 8.91 0.97
C GLU A 54 -15.98 10.10 0.26
N HIS A 55 -16.11 11.32 0.82
CA HIS A 55 -15.50 12.52 0.26
C HIS A 55 -13.99 12.36 0.05
N TYR A 56 -13.26 11.91 1.08
CA TYR A 56 -11.80 11.78 0.99
C TYR A 56 -11.38 10.68 0.02
N VAL A 57 -12.07 9.53 0.01
CA VAL A 57 -11.77 8.43 -0.93
C VAL A 57 -12.01 8.86 -2.37
N GLU A 58 -13.16 9.48 -2.66
CA GLU A 58 -13.52 9.91 -4.01
C GLU A 58 -12.61 11.04 -4.51
N THR A 59 -12.44 12.11 -3.72
CA THR A 59 -11.65 13.27 -4.16
C THR A 59 -10.18 12.93 -4.32
N ILE A 60 -9.58 12.17 -3.40
CA ILE A 60 -8.20 11.71 -3.55
C ILE A 60 -8.08 10.78 -4.76
N ASN A 61 -9.08 9.95 -5.04
CA ASN A 61 -9.04 9.08 -6.21
C ASN A 61 -9.01 9.88 -7.52
N GLU A 62 -9.94 10.83 -7.66
CA GLU A 62 -10.08 11.64 -8.87
C GLU A 62 -8.95 12.67 -9.05
N CYS A 63 -8.55 13.35 -7.98
CA CYS A 63 -7.54 14.41 -8.07
C CYS A 63 -6.10 13.87 -8.07
N VAL A 64 -5.85 12.70 -7.47
CA VAL A 64 -4.48 12.22 -7.21
C VAL A 64 -4.25 10.79 -7.70
N ASN A 65 -5.00 9.81 -7.20
CA ASN A 65 -4.68 8.38 -7.39
C ASN A 65 -4.64 7.97 -8.87
N LYS A 66 -5.65 8.35 -9.65
CA LYS A 66 -5.81 7.97 -11.07
C LYS A 66 -4.57 8.29 -11.92
N HIS A 67 -3.87 9.37 -11.60
CA HIS A 67 -2.70 9.85 -12.35
C HIS A 67 -1.47 10.02 -11.46
N LEU A 68 -1.40 9.30 -10.33
CA LEU A 68 -0.37 9.47 -9.31
C LEU A 68 1.04 9.40 -9.87
N TRP A 69 1.32 8.46 -10.77
CA TRP A 69 2.66 8.26 -11.35
C TRP A 69 3.10 9.38 -12.29
N THR A 70 2.15 10.13 -12.84
CA THR A 70 2.44 11.33 -13.63
C THR A 70 2.58 12.55 -12.71
N ILE A 71 1.65 12.72 -11.77
CA ILE A 71 1.59 13.87 -10.86
C ILE A 71 2.76 13.88 -9.87
N SER A 72 3.17 12.72 -9.36
CA SER A 72 4.22 12.58 -8.33
C SER A 72 5.59 13.10 -8.75
N LYS A 73 5.86 13.23 -10.05
CA LYS A 73 7.06 13.88 -10.59
C LYS A 73 7.12 15.38 -10.27
N TYR A 74 5.96 15.99 -9.98
CA TYR A 74 5.79 17.40 -9.66
C TYR A 74 5.22 17.54 -8.25
N LYS A 75 6.08 17.41 -7.23
CA LYS A 75 5.68 17.37 -5.80
C LYS A 75 4.78 18.53 -5.37
N LYS A 76 5.04 19.75 -5.84
CA LYS A 76 4.19 20.92 -5.58
C LYS A 76 2.79 20.76 -6.15
N LEU A 77 2.66 20.30 -7.40
CA LEU A 77 1.36 20.02 -8.00
C LEU A 77 0.62 18.92 -7.23
N ALA A 78 1.33 17.86 -6.84
CA ALA A 78 0.76 16.80 -6.02
C ALA A 78 0.22 17.33 -4.69
N TRP A 79 0.96 18.23 -4.04
CA TRP A 79 0.52 18.91 -2.81
C TRP A 79 -0.76 19.71 -3.03
N LEU A 80 -0.80 20.56 -4.07
CA LEU A 80 -1.97 21.38 -4.38
C LEU A 80 -3.22 20.53 -4.63
N LEU A 81 -3.10 19.43 -5.39
CA LEU A 81 -4.20 18.51 -5.65
C LEU A 81 -4.66 17.80 -4.38
N THR A 82 -3.71 17.34 -3.56
CA THR A 82 -4.01 16.66 -2.29
C THR A 82 -4.67 17.60 -1.29
N SER A 83 -4.20 18.85 -1.17
CA SER A 83 -4.74 19.82 -0.21
C SER A 83 -6.15 20.29 -0.59
N MET A 84 -6.51 20.30 -1.88
CA MET A 84 -7.90 20.58 -2.29
C MET A 84 -8.91 19.52 -1.78
N CYS A 85 -8.46 18.30 -1.50
CA CYS A 85 -9.30 17.21 -1.00
C CYS A 85 -9.59 17.32 0.51
N GLY A 86 -8.95 18.25 1.23
CA GLY A 86 -9.24 18.49 2.64
C GLY A 86 -10.63 19.09 2.86
N VAL A 87 -11.15 19.01 4.08
CA VAL A 87 -12.46 19.56 4.49
C VAL A 87 -12.36 20.80 5.40
N GLU A 88 -11.20 21.46 5.42
CA GLU A 88 -10.92 22.66 6.24
C GLU A 88 -10.98 22.41 7.76
N GLN A 89 -10.92 21.15 8.15
CA GLN A 89 -10.87 20.68 9.54
C GLN A 89 -9.88 19.53 9.63
N GLY A 90 -8.97 19.57 10.61
CA GLY A 90 -7.98 18.50 10.81
C GLY A 90 -8.64 17.16 11.14
N GLN A 91 -8.21 16.10 10.46
CA GLN A 91 -8.75 14.76 10.59
C GLN A 91 -7.72 13.75 11.11
N PHE A 92 -8.22 12.62 11.61
CA PHE A 92 -7.38 11.48 11.96
C PHE A 92 -7.28 10.52 10.78
N HIS A 93 -6.07 10.36 10.26
CA HIS A 93 -5.78 9.53 9.08
C HIS A 93 -5.07 8.21 9.47
N PRO A 94 -5.78 7.09 9.68
CA PRO A 94 -5.14 5.82 9.97
C PRO A 94 -4.30 5.30 8.79
N TRP A 95 -3.15 4.71 9.11
CA TRP A 95 -2.27 4.10 8.10
C TRP A 95 -2.92 2.89 7.43
N LEU A 96 -3.06 2.94 6.10
CA LEU A 96 -3.42 1.79 5.27
C LEU A 96 -2.18 0.96 4.95
N GLY A 97 -1.85 0.06 5.87
CA GLY A 97 -0.82 -0.96 5.63
C GLY A 97 -1.20 -1.86 4.46
N SER A 98 -0.20 -2.33 3.72
CA SER A 98 -0.43 -3.39 2.72
C SER A 98 -0.98 -4.62 3.43
N LYS A 99 -2.07 -5.20 2.90
CA LYS A 99 -2.51 -6.53 3.35
C LYS A 99 -1.30 -7.47 3.24
N LYS A 100 -1.04 -8.25 4.29
CA LYS A 100 -0.01 -9.29 4.22
C LYS A 100 -0.36 -10.17 3.03
N LYS A 101 0.60 -10.40 2.12
CA LYS A 101 0.43 -11.40 1.07
C LYS A 101 0.07 -12.71 1.76
N THR A 102 -1.07 -13.29 1.39
CA THR A 102 -1.52 -14.63 1.75
C THR A 102 -0.64 -15.66 1.05
N GLY A 103 0.68 -15.59 1.27
CA GLY A 103 1.70 -16.26 0.45
C GLY A 103 2.73 -17.06 1.25
N ASN A 104 2.52 -17.22 2.56
CA ASN A 104 3.52 -17.84 3.44
C ASN A 104 3.06 -19.20 4.01
N ASN A 105 2.06 -19.83 3.40
CA ASN A 105 1.65 -21.18 3.74
C ASN A 105 2.59 -22.20 3.08
N ASP A 106 2.88 -23.31 3.75
CA ASP A 106 3.84 -24.32 3.29
C ASP A 106 3.44 -24.96 1.95
N LYS A 107 2.12 -25.01 1.66
CA LYS A 107 1.57 -25.42 0.35
C LYS A 107 2.04 -24.54 -0.81
N GLN A 108 1.95 -23.22 -0.65
CA GLN A 108 2.29 -22.26 -1.71
C GLN A 108 3.79 -22.27 -1.98
N LYS A 109 4.61 -22.43 -0.93
CA LYS A 109 6.07 -22.57 -1.07
C LYS A 109 6.43 -23.79 -1.91
N LEU A 110 5.83 -24.94 -1.61
CA LEU A 110 6.05 -26.15 -2.38
C LEU A 110 5.62 -25.96 -3.84
N LEU A 111 4.41 -25.47 -4.07
CA LEU A 111 3.89 -25.25 -5.43
C LEU A 111 4.73 -24.25 -6.23
N THR A 112 5.28 -23.22 -5.58
CA THR A 112 6.18 -22.25 -6.23
C THR A 112 7.51 -22.89 -6.63
N GLN A 113 8.00 -23.86 -5.85
CA GLN A 113 9.20 -24.63 -6.20
C GLN A 113 8.94 -25.61 -7.34
N LEU A 114 7.76 -26.25 -7.37
CA LEU A 114 7.40 -27.20 -8.43
C LEU A 114 7.07 -26.49 -9.75
N TYR A 115 6.42 -25.32 -9.67
CA TYR A 115 5.96 -24.55 -10.83
C TYR A 115 6.55 -23.13 -10.81
N GLU A 116 7.86 -23.03 -11.05
CA GLU A 116 8.63 -21.77 -10.94
C GLU A 116 8.08 -20.62 -11.80
N ASN A 117 7.45 -20.94 -12.94
CA ASN A 117 6.94 -19.96 -13.90
C ASN A 117 5.44 -19.67 -13.77
N MET A 118 4.77 -20.27 -12.78
CA MET A 118 3.33 -20.09 -12.58
C MET A 118 3.03 -18.78 -11.86
N LYS A 119 1.89 -18.15 -12.17
CA LYS A 119 1.48 -16.91 -11.51
C LYS A 119 1.12 -17.18 -10.06
N LEU A 120 1.38 -16.21 -9.19
CA LEU A 120 1.08 -16.36 -7.76
C LEU A 120 -0.41 -16.66 -7.51
N ASP A 121 -1.32 -16.00 -8.23
CA ASP A 121 -2.76 -16.22 -8.08
C ASP A 121 -3.18 -17.66 -8.42
N ASP A 122 -2.52 -18.28 -9.41
CA ASP A 122 -2.74 -19.69 -9.77
C ASP A 122 -2.18 -20.61 -8.68
N ILE A 123 -1.01 -20.28 -8.11
CA ILE A 123 -0.41 -20.98 -6.97
C ILE A 123 -1.29 -20.90 -5.72
N GLU A 124 -1.88 -19.73 -5.45
CA GLU A 124 -2.82 -19.53 -4.34
C GLU A 124 -4.06 -20.41 -4.54
N THR A 125 -4.63 -20.41 -5.75
CA THR A 125 -5.78 -21.25 -6.11
C THR A 125 -5.45 -22.74 -5.93
N LEU A 126 -4.31 -23.20 -6.44
CA LEU A 126 -3.86 -24.59 -6.29
C LEU A 126 -3.65 -24.99 -4.82
N ALA A 127 -3.12 -24.08 -3.99
CA ALA A 127 -2.93 -24.34 -2.57
C ALA A 127 -4.26 -24.44 -1.79
N GLU A 128 -5.30 -23.73 -2.26
CA GLU A 128 -6.64 -23.77 -1.68
C GLU A 128 -7.40 -25.04 -2.05
N ILE A 129 -7.38 -25.44 -3.33
CA ILE A 129 -8.17 -26.59 -3.81
C ILE A 129 -7.55 -27.95 -3.46
N ASN A 130 -6.21 -28.04 -3.35
CA ASN A 130 -5.54 -29.31 -3.06
C ASN A 130 -5.31 -29.48 -1.57
N ASP A 131 -5.43 -30.70 -1.06
CA ASP A 131 -5.07 -31.02 0.31
C ASP A 131 -3.55 -31.23 0.48
N LYS A 132 -3.08 -31.41 1.72
CA LYS A 132 -1.63 -31.61 1.97
C LYS A 132 -1.13 -32.98 1.52
N LYS A 133 -2.01 -33.97 1.35
CA LYS A 133 -1.63 -35.33 0.95
C LYS A 133 -1.40 -35.38 -0.55
N GLU A 134 -2.33 -34.84 -1.33
CA GLU A 134 -2.25 -34.66 -2.77
C GLU A 134 -0.99 -33.89 -3.15
N LEU A 135 -0.67 -32.81 -2.42
CA LEU A 135 0.55 -32.05 -2.68
C LEU A 135 1.84 -32.80 -2.31
N LYS A 136 1.81 -33.72 -1.34
CA LYS A 136 2.95 -34.58 -1.02
C LYS A 136 3.16 -35.62 -2.12
N GLU A 137 2.09 -36.21 -2.64
CA GLU A 137 2.14 -37.14 -3.76
C GLU A 137 2.65 -36.44 -5.02
N LEU A 138 2.12 -35.26 -5.33
CA LEU A 138 2.59 -34.42 -6.43
C LEU A 138 4.09 -34.11 -6.33
N ALA A 139 4.59 -33.77 -5.13
CA ALA A 139 6.02 -33.51 -4.94
C ALA A 139 6.87 -34.75 -5.19
N LYS A 140 6.38 -35.95 -4.84
CA LYS A 140 7.06 -37.23 -5.13
C LYS A 140 7.07 -37.52 -6.62
N ASP A 141 5.98 -37.22 -7.34
CA ASP A 141 5.91 -37.39 -8.79
C ASP A 141 6.91 -36.47 -9.52
N PHE A 142 7.21 -35.30 -8.95
CA PHE A 142 8.26 -34.40 -9.40
C PHE A 142 9.68 -34.83 -8.96
N GLY A 143 9.82 -35.96 -8.28
CA GLY A 143 11.10 -36.53 -7.85
C GLY A 143 11.67 -35.95 -6.55
N GLN A 144 10.86 -35.31 -5.72
CA GLN A 144 11.32 -34.85 -4.40
C GLN A 144 11.31 -35.97 -3.35
N ASP A 145 12.36 -36.01 -2.54
CA ASP A 145 12.44 -36.89 -1.36
C ASP A 145 11.57 -36.37 -0.20
N ASP A 146 11.11 -37.27 0.68
CA ASP A 146 10.33 -36.90 1.88
C ASP A 146 11.00 -35.84 2.77
N LYS A 147 12.34 -35.76 2.74
CA LYS A 147 13.14 -34.74 3.45
C LYS A 147 13.04 -33.34 2.84
N GLN A 148 12.77 -33.26 1.54
CA GLN A 148 12.64 -32.01 0.79
C GLN A 148 11.22 -31.44 0.89
N ILE A 149 10.22 -32.30 1.13
CA ILE A 149 8.81 -31.91 1.25
C ILE A 149 8.54 -31.26 2.61
N LYS A 150 8.64 -29.93 2.67
CA LYS A 150 8.41 -29.14 3.89
C LYS A 150 6.94 -28.74 4.08
N LEU A 151 6.02 -29.71 3.98
CA LEU A 151 4.60 -29.54 4.29
C LEU A 151 4.33 -29.97 5.74
N ARG A 152 4.27 -29.01 6.67
CA ARG A 152 3.74 -29.21 8.04
C ARG A 152 2.23 -29.22 8.01
#